data_AF-A0AAW7QKA9-F1
#
_entry.id   AF-A0AAW7QKA9-F1
#
_cell.length_a   1.000
_cell.length_b   1.000
_cell.length_c   1.000
_cell.angle_alpha   90.00
_cell.angle_beta   90.00
_cell.angle_gamma   90.00
#
_symmetry.space_group_name_H-M   'P 1'
#
loop_
_entity.id
_entity.type
_entity.pdbx_description
1 polymer ?
#
loop_
_entity_poly.entity_id
_entity_poly.type
_entity_poly.pdbx_seq_one_letter_code
_entity_poly.pdbx_strand_id
1 'polypeptide(L)'
;MATLWATAQPLPESAILSADALIINAADGIDVETLAQAHDLLTAQAVQYAYLAGSQANLVAHDFIHSGVGTERLRYLDSVTSLLASARADGCRRLIVVAPYGQQLALVRQAQTMGFRVMALTGDRSPEPGEWL
;
A
#
# COMPACT_ATOMS: atom_id res chain seq x y z
N MET A 1 47.13 19.13 2.37
CA MET A 1 45.72 19.08 2.81
C MET A 1 44.91 18.46 1.70
N ALA A 2 44.47 17.21 1.87
CA ALA A 2 43.63 16.51 0.90
C ALA A 2 42.22 16.42 1.47
N THR A 3 41.27 17.05 0.80
CA THR A 3 39.85 17.04 1.12
C THR A 3 39.27 15.67 0.80
N LEU A 4 38.88 14.92 1.83
CA LEU A 4 38.20 13.64 1.69
C LEU A 4 36.73 13.92 1.29
N TRP A 5 36.43 13.84 0.00
CA TRP A 5 35.04 13.79 -0.46
C TRP A 5 34.53 12.38 -0.20
N ALA A 6 33.73 12.22 0.84
CA ALA A 6 32.88 11.05 0.98
C ALA A 6 31.98 11.01 -0.25
N THR A 7 32.25 10.07 -1.16
CA THR A 7 31.33 9.73 -2.23
C THR A 7 30.05 9.26 -1.57
N ALA A 8 29.06 10.15 -1.49
CA ALA A 8 27.69 9.78 -1.23
C ALA A 8 27.31 8.81 -2.36
N GLN A 9 27.45 7.51 -2.10
CA GLN A 9 26.80 6.50 -2.89
C GLN A 9 25.34 6.92 -2.97
N PRO A 10 24.77 7.11 -4.18
CA PRO A 10 23.35 7.30 -4.28
C PRO A 10 22.71 6.13 -3.55
N LEU A 11 21.82 6.45 -2.61
CA LEU A 11 20.98 5.49 -1.91
C LEU A 11 20.52 4.45 -2.95
N PRO A 12 20.59 3.14 -2.65
CA PRO A 12 20.14 2.12 -3.58
C PRO A 12 18.76 2.55 -4.07
N GLU A 13 18.63 2.72 -5.39
CA GLU A 13 17.36 3.04 -6.06
C GLU A 13 16.28 2.29 -5.32
N SER A 14 15.41 3.03 -4.61
CA SER A 14 14.31 2.47 -3.83
C SER A 14 13.71 1.39 -4.69
N ALA A 15 13.93 0.13 -4.33
CA ALA A 15 13.51 -0.97 -5.16
C ALA A 15 11.99 -0.88 -5.18
N ILE A 16 11.47 -0.25 -6.23
CA ILE A 16 10.09 0.19 -6.30
C ILE A 16 9.30 -1.08 -6.15
N LEU A 17 8.64 -1.24 -5.02
CA LEU A 17 7.75 -2.35 -4.76
C LEU A 17 6.55 -2.16 -5.66
N SER A 18 6.73 -2.55 -6.92
CA SER A 18 5.71 -2.44 -7.93
C SER A 18 4.68 -3.53 -7.66
N ALA A 19 3.58 -3.13 -7.03
CA ALA A 19 2.38 -3.95 -6.93
C ALA A 19 1.35 -3.45 -7.93
N ASP A 20 0.43 -4.33 -8.32
CA ASP A 20 -0.61 -3.96 -9.27
C ASP A 20 -1.64 -3.04 -8.58
N ALA A 21 -1.91 -3.29 -7.30
CA ALA A 21 -2.80 -2.46 -6.49
C ALA A 21 -2.45 -2.44 -5.00
N LEU A 22 -2.93 -1.37 -4.36
CA LEU A 22 -2.93 -1.19 -2.92
C LEU A 22 -4.33 -1.50 -2.37
N ILE A 23 -4.41 -2.33 -1.34
CA ILE A 23 -5.64 -2.74 -0.67
C ILE A 23 -5.65 -2.11 0.70
N ILE A 24 -6.58 -1.20 0.95
CA ILE A 24 -6.68 -0.46 2.21
C ILE A 24 -8.00 -0.81 2.89
N ASN A 25 -7.91 -1.62 3.93
CA ASN A 25 -8.98 -1.76 4.90
C ASN A 25 -8.88 -0.58 5.88
N ALA A 26 -9.46 0.55 5.49
CA ALA A 26 -9.53 1.80 6.23
C ALA A 26 -10.48 1.70 7.44
N ALA A 27 -10.22 0.74 8.32
CA ALA A 27 -10.83 0.63 9.63
C ALA A 27 -10.02 1.42 10.66
N ASP A 28 -10.62 1.66 11.82
CA ASP A 28 -9.95 2.32 12.93
C ASP A 28 -8.70 1.52 13.38
N GLY A 29 -7.62 2.23 13.74
CA GLY A 29 -6.37 1.62 14.19
C GLY A 29 -5.33 1.34 13.10
N ILE A 30 -5.45 1.92 11.91
CA ILE A 30 -4.28 2.08 11.02
C ILE A 30 -3.45 3.26 11.52
N ASP A 31 -2.15 3.02 11.65
CA ASP A 31 -1.19 4.03 12.03
C ASP A 31 -0.91 5.03 10.88
N VAL A 32 -0.61 6.27 11.26
CA VAL A 32 -0.40 7.40 10.32
C VAL A 32 0.83 7.17 9.45
N GLU A 33 1.89 6.56 9.98
CA GLU A 33 3.11 6.25 9.22
C GLU A 33 2.81 5.22 8.13
N THR A 34 1.97 4.23 8.42
CA THR A 34 1.50 3.25 7.42
C THR A 34 0.70 3.92 6.31
N LEU A 35 -0.15 4.90 6.64
CA LEU A 35 -0.89 5.69 5.63
C LEU A 35 0.03 6.62 4.82
N ALA A 36 1.06 7.20 5.45
CA ALA A 36 2.05 8.00 4.76
C ALA A 36 2.86 7.17 3.75
N GLN A 37 3.31 5.97 4.14
CA GLN A 37 3.96 5.03 3.22
C GLN A 37 3.04 4.61 2.06
N ALA A 38 1.76 4.38 2.34
CA ALA A 38 0.75 4.08 1.34
C ALA A 38 0.56 5.23 0.33
N HIS A 39 0.58 6.47 0.82
CA HIS A 39 0.57 7.68 0.00
C HIS A 39 1.84 7.80 -0.85
N ASP A 40 3.02 7.57 -0.28
CA ASP A 40 4.30 7.57 -1.00
C ASP A 40 4.29 6.56 -2.16
N LEU A 41 3.76 5.34 -1.95
CA LEU A 41 3.62 4.33 -3.00
C LEU A 41 2.72 4.80 -4.14
N LEU A 42 1.62 5.49 -3.82
CA LEU A 42 0.74 6.08 -4.82
C LEU A 42 1.45 7.22 -5.55
N THR A 43 2.10 8.13 -4.84
CA THR A 43 2.78 9.30 -5.42
C THR A 43 3.96 8.89 -6.30
N ALA A 44 4.75 7.90 -5.87
CA ALA A 44 5.87 7.32 -6.62
C ALA A 44 5.42 6.45 -7.82
N GLN A 45 4.11 6.31 -8.05
CA GLN A 45 3.53 5.44 -9.10
C GLN A 45 3.98 3.97 -8.99
N ALA A 46 4.34 3.52 -7.78
CA ALA A 46 4.66 2.13 -7.50
C ALA A 46 3.43 1.22 -7.59
N VAL A 47 2.24 1.78 -7.38
CA VAL A 47 0.95 1.08 -7.49
C VAL A 47 0.00 1.82 -8.43
N GLN A 48 -0.78 1.11 -9.23
CA GLN A 48 -1.67 1.75 -10.20
C GLN A 48 -2.93 2.32 -9.53
N TYR A 49 -3.57 1.52 -8.67
CA TYR A 49 -4.81 1.84 -7.99
C TYR A 49 -4.73 1.54 -6.49
N ALA A 50 -5.51 2.28 -5.70
CA ALA A 50 -5.81 1.94 -4.31
C ALA A 50 -7.30 1.62 -4.16
N TYR A 51 -7.61 0.44 -3.65
CA TYR A 51 -8.97 0.06 -3.25
C TYR A 51 -9.14 0.37 -1.76
N LEU A 52 -10.13 1.19 -1.42
CA LEU A 52 -10.39 1.62 -0.05
C LEU A 52 -11.79 1.21 0.38
N ALA A 53 -11.89 0.60 1.55
CA ALA A 53 -13.15 0.28 2.21
C ALA A 53 -12.96 0.31 3.72
N GLY A 54 -14.04 0.54 4.46
CA GLY A 54 -14.02 0.63 5.93
C GLY A 54 -14.55 1.97 6.44
N SER A 55 -14.70 2.07 7.76
CA SER A 55 -15.33 3.23 8.43
C SER A 55 -14.60 4.55 8.19
N GLN A 56 -13.28 4.51 8.01
CA GLN A 56 -12.41 5.67 7.77
C GLN A 56 -12.04 5.85 6.30
N ALA A 57 -12.58 5.05 5.37
CA ALA A 57 -12.21 5.11 3.96
C ALA A 57 -12.35 6.51 3.37
N ASN A 58 -13.44 7.21 3.72
CA ASN A 58 -13.69 8.57 3.23
C ASN A 58 -12.62 9.56 3.70
N LEU A 59 -12.21 9.47 4.97
CA LEU A 59 -11.16 10.33 5.52
C LEU A 59 -9.79 10.02 4.88
N VAL A 60 -9.42 8.74 4.79
CA VAL A 60 -8.12 8.33 4.23
C VAL A 60 -7.98 8.78 2.78
N ALA A 61 -9.01 8.59 1.96
CA ALA A 61 -8.89 9.02 0.58
C ALA A 61 -9.09 10.53 0.40
N HIS A 62 -9.79 11.24 1.29
CA HIS A 62 -9.74 12.70 1.32
C HIS A 62 -8.32 13.22 1.60
N ASP A 63 -7.62 12.61 2.55
CA ASP A 63 -6.23 12.91 2.87
C ASP A 63 -5.29 12.66 1.68
N PHE A 64 -5.45 11.53 0.99
CA PHE A 64 -4.68 11.21 -0.21
C PHE A 64 -4.94 12.21 -1.35
N ILE A 65 -6.21 12.58 -1.57
CA ILE A 65 -6.57 13.58 -2.60
C ILE A 65 -5.96 14.94 -2.26
N HIS A 66 -6.10 15.38 -1.01
CA HIS A 66 -5.52 16.63 -0.55
C HIS A 66 -3.98 16.65 -0.69
N SER A 67 -3.35 15.48 -0.52
CA SER A 67 -1.92 15.26 -0.68
C SER A 67 -1.48 15.00 -2.13
N GLY A 68 -2.37 15.21 -3.12
CA GLY A 68 -2.03 15.21 -4.55
C GLY A 68 -2.25 13.90 -5.30
N VAL A 69 -2.86 12.89 -4.68
CA VAL A 69 -3.25 11.65 -5.38
C VAL A 69 -4.51 11.90 -6.21
N GLY A 70 -4.45 11.62 -7.51
CA GLY A 70 -5.60 11.73 -8.41
C GLY A 70 -6.76 10.83 -7.99
N THR A 71 -7.98 11.37 -7.98
CA THR A 71 -9.20 10.65 -7.60
C THR A 71 -9.46 9.43 -8.48
N GLU A 72 -9.00 9.47 -9.74
CA GLU A 72 -9.09 8.38 -10.70
C GLU A 72 -8.26 7.15 -10.31
N ARG A 73 -7.35 7.28 -9.34
CA ARG A 73 -6.53 6.18 -8.81
C ARG A 73 -7.11 5.56 -7.54
N LEU A 74 -8.09 6.22 -6.93
CA LEU A 74 -8.75 5.76 -5.71
C LEU A 74 -10.07 5.06 -6.09
N ARG A 75 -10.28 3.85 -5.56
CA ARG A 75 -11.46 3.02 -5.80
C ARG A 75 -12.14 2.76 -4.47
N TYR A 76 -13.19 3.51 -4.20
CA TYR A 76 -14.02 3.32 -3.02
C TYR A 76 -14.94 2.12 -3.20
N LEU A 77 -14.97 1.26 -2.20
CA LEU A 77 -15.88 0.12 -2.13
C LEU A 77 -16.69 0.17 -0.84
N ASP A 78 -17.93 -0.29 -0.91
CA ASP A 78 -18.85 -0.31 0.24
C ASP A 78 -18.43 -1.29 1.35
N SER A 79 -17.63 -2.31 1.02
CA SER A 79 -17.24 -3.36 1.97
C SER A 79 -15.80 -3.80 1.81
N VAL A 80 -15.16 -4.07 2.96
CA VAL A 80 -13.81 -4.66 3.07
C VAL A 80 -13.75 -6.02 2.37
N THR A 81 -14.85 -6.78 2.38
CA THR A 81 -14.92 -8.09 1.72
C THR A 81 -14.83 -7.97 0.19
N SER A 82 -15.22 -6.82 -0.37
CA SER A 82 -15.19 -6.58 -1.81
C SER A 82 -13.80 -6.16 -2.31
N LEU A 83 -12.90 -5.69 -1.44
CA LEU A 83 -11.56 -5.21 -1.81
C LEU A 83 -10.80 -6.22 -2.68
N LEU A 84 -10.65 -7.44 -2.19
CA LEU A 84 -9.90 -8.50 -2.88
C LEU A 84 -10.65 -9.02 -4.11
N ALA A 85 -11.98 -9.05 -4.07
CA ALA A 85 -12.79 -9.49 -5.20
C ALA A 85 -12.70 -8.51 -6.38
N SER A 86 -12.77 -7.20 -6.10
CA SER A 86 -12.60 -6.14 -7.10
C SER A 86 -11.19 -6.15 -7.68
N ALA A 87 -10.15 -6.24 -6.85
CA ALA A 87 -8.78 -6.36 -7.34
C ALA A 87 -8.58 -7.60 -8.22
N ARG A 88 -9.26 -8.72 -7.91
CA ARG A 88 -9.23 -9.91 -8.76
C ARG A 88 -9.91 -9.67 -10.10
N ALA A 89 -11.07 -9.03 -10.08
CA ALA A 89 -11.85 -8.73 -11.28
C ALA A 89 -11.08 -7.80 -12.23
N ASP A 90 -10.31 -6.88 -11.67
CA ASP A 90 -9.41 -5.98 -12.42
C ASP A 90 -8.10 -6.65 -12.86
N GLY A 91 -7.92 -7.95 -12.58
CA GLY A 91 -6.79 -8.75 -13.04
C GLY A 91 -5.50 -8.57 -12.26
N CYS A 92 -5.56 -7.95 -11.07
CA CYS A 92 -4.39 -7.78 -10.21
C CYS A 92 -3.84 -9.14 -9.75
N ARG A 93 -2.51 -9.23 -9.57
CA ARG A 93 -1.83 -10.43 -9.06
C ARG A 93 -0.97 -10.13 -7.85
N ARG A 94 -0.35 -8.95 -7.79
CA ARG A 94 0.48 -8.47 -6.70
C ARG A 94 -0.26 -7.36 -5.97
N LEU A 95 -0.44 -7.53 -4.67
CA LEU A 95 -1.18 -6.61 -3.83
C LEU A 95 -0.32 -6.17 -2.65
N ILE A 96 -0.41 -4.89 -2.29
CA ILE A 96 0.08 -4.38 -1.01
C ILE A 96 -1.14 -4.20 -0.12
N VAL A 97 -1.12 -4.76 1.08
CA VAL A 97 -2.24 -4.72 2.01
C VAL A 97 -1.91 -3.81 3.18
N VAL A 98 -2.80 -2.84 3.40
CA VAL A 98 -2.83 -1.91 4.52
C VAL A 98 -4.10 -2.19 5.31
N ALA A 99 -3.96 -2.58 6.57
CA ALA A 99 -5.07 -2.85 7.46
C ALA A 99 -4.61 -2.69 8.91
N PRO A 100 -5.53 -2.51 9.87
CA PRO A 100 -5.18 -2.52 11.29
C PRO A 100 -4.51 -3.84 11.67
N TYR A 101 -3.56 -3.80 12.61
CA TYR A 101 -2.74 -4.95 13.02
C TYR A 101 -3.54 -6.24 13.27
N GLY A 102 -4.67 -6.12 13.97
CA GLY A 102 -5.54 -7.27 14.29
C GLY A 102 -6.25 -7.91 13.09
N GLN A 103 -6.37 -7.19 11.97
CA GLN A 103 -7.08 -7.63 10.76
C GLN A 103 -6.14 -7.89 9.58
N GLN A 104 -4.93 -7.34 9.63
CA GLN A 104 -3.95 -7.44 8.55
C GLN A 104 -3.57 -8.88 8.23
N LEU A 105 -3.27 -9.70 9.24
CA LEU A 105 -2.93 -11.11 9.01
C LEU A 105 -4.07 -11.89 8.36
N ALA A 106 -5.31 -11.66 8.80
CA ALA A 106 -6.49 -12.32 8.24
C ALA A 106 -6.69 -11.93 6.77
N LEU A 107 -6.54 -10.64 6.45
CA LEU A 107 -6.70 -10.12 5.09
C LEU A 107 -5.59 -10.60 4.16
N VAL A 108 -4.33 -10.65 4.62
CA VAL A 108 -3.20 -11.20 3.88
C VAL A 108 -3.44 -12.68 3.57
N ARG A 109 -3.83 -13.48 4.57
CA ARG A 109 -4.14 -14.91 4.37
C ARG A 109 -5.29 -15.12 3.40
N GLN A 110 -6.33 -14.29 3.48
CA GLN A 110 -7.45 -14.34 2.55
C GLN A 110 -6.99 -14.05 1.11
N ALA A 111 -6.18 -13.01 0.93
CA ALA A 111 -5.63 -12.65 -0.38
C ALA A 111 -4.72 -13.76 -0.95
N GLN A 112 -3.86 -14.36 -0.12
CA GLN A 112 -3.05 -15.50 -0.53
C GLN A 112 -3.90 -16.72 -0.90
N THR A 113 -4.97 -17.00 -0.15
CA THR A 113 -5.93 -18.08 -0.47
C THR A 113 -6.62 -17.84 -1.81
N MET A 114 -6.87 -16.58 -2.17
CA MET A 114 -7.37 -16.20 -3.49
C MET A 114 -6.30 -16.28 -4.59
N GLY A 115 -5.03 -16.52 -4.25
CA GLY A 115 -3.92 -16.67 -5.19
C GLY A 115 -3.17 -15.39 -5.52
N PHE A 116 -3.32 -14.33 -4.71
CA PHE A 116 -2.52 -13.13 -4.85
C PHE A 116 -1.12 -13.31 -4.23
N ARG A 117 -0.13 -12.63 -4.80
CA ARG A 117 1.17 -12.34 -4.16
C ARG A 117 0.96 -11.12 -3.29
N VAL A 118 1.18 -11.24 -1.98
CA VAL A 118 0.76 -10.21 -1.04
C VAL A 118 1.96 -9.74 -0.23
N MET A 119 2.04 -8.44 -0.08
CA MET A 119 2.94 -7.81 0.89
C MET A 119 2.11 -6.99 1.86
N ALA A 120 2.39 -7.09 3.14
CA ALA A 120 1.69 -6.33 4.16
C ALA A 120 2.52 -5.07 4.48
N LEU A 121 1.92 -3.90 4.44
CA LEU A 121 2.60 -2.66 4.83
C LEU A 121 2.45 -2.47 6.35
N THR A 122 3.56 -2.33 7.05
CA THR A 122 3.59 -2.12 8.51
C THR A 122 4.44 -0.90 8.81
N GLY A 123 3.90 0.09 9.55
CA GLY A 123 4.63 1.34 9.86
C GLY A 123 6.06 1.12 10.36
N ASP A 124 6.25 0.14 11.26
CA ASP A 124 7.55 -0.19 11.88
C ASP A 124 8.65 -0.65 10.89
N ARG A 125 8.30 -0.99 9.64
CA ARG A 125 9.28 -1.49 8.66
C ARG A 125 8.93 -1.05 7.24
N SER A 126 9.83 -0.29 6.63
CA SER A 126 9.83 -0.14 5.17
C SER A 126 9.93 -1.52 4.53
N PRO A 127 9.00 -1.89 3.64
CA PRO A 127 9.04 -3.19 2.99
C PRO A 127 10.35 -3.37 2.21
N GLU A 128 11.06 -4.48 2.43
CA GLU A 128 12.32 -4.77 1.77
C GLU A 128 12.07 -5.46 0.40
N PRO A 129 12.87 -5.16 -0.63
CA PRO A 129 12.75 -5.83 -1.92
C PRO A 129 12.96 -7.34 -1.80
N GLY A 130 11.89 -8.10 -1.95
CA GLY A 130 11.90 -9.57 -1.83
C GLY A 130 10.91 -10.12 -0.80
N GLU A 131 10.29 -9.28 0.02
CA GLU A 131 9.25 -9.68 0.99
C GLU A 131 7.88 -9.91 0.34
N TRP A 132 7.85 -10.73 -0.72
CA TRP A 132 6.62 -11.25 -1.27
C TRP A 132 6.30 -12.58 -0.59
N LEU A 133 5.32 -12.57 0.31
CA LEU A 133 4.85 -13.76 1.04
C LEU A 133 3.86 -14.59 0.21
#